data_AF-A0A2E6RMY7-F1
#
_entry.id   AF-A0A2E6RMY7-F1
#
_cell.length_a   1.000
_cell.length_b   1.000
_cell.length_c   1.000
_cell.angle_alpha   90.00
_cell.angle_beta   90.00
_cell.angle_gamma   90.00
#
_symmetry.space_group_name_H-M   'P 1'
#
loop_
_entity.id
_entity.type
_entity.pdbx_description
1 polymer ?
#
loop_
_entity_poly.entity_id
_entity_poly.type
_entity_poly.pdbx_seq_one_letter_code
_entity_poly.pdbx_strand_id
1 'polypeptide(L)'
;MAKGFKVVSKSPTAKEGAFDIEKTKELLKGKSIVFCLPGRGVSYIFLKNFVSLCFELVQNGANIQIAQDYSSMVNFARCKVLGANVLRGPDQLPWDGKLNYDYQLWIDSDIVFTNESFYRVLAMDKDIAGGWYATEDGKTTSCAHWLEEDDFKENGGVMNHEMVDGIVKRRKPFTVDYSGFGWLLIKKGVFEHQEMKYPWFAPQMQVFDSGEVQDMCGEDVSFCLDAIKAGYEIWIDPQCRVGHEKTRII
;
A
#
# COMPACT_ATOMS: atom_id res chain seq x y z
N MET A 1 10.78 3.09 -62.68
CA MET A 1 9.93 2.35 -61.73
C MET A 1 10.63 2.28 -60.40
N ALA A 2 10.11 2.96 -59.37
CA ALA A 2 10.46 2.70 -57.98
C ALA A 2 9.14 2.49 -57.23
N LYS A 3 8.92 1.25 -56.78
CA LYS A 3 7.79 0.84 -55.96
C LYS A 3 7.92 1.50 -54.58
N GLY A 4 6.77 1.91 -54.03
CA GLY A 4 6.66 2.89 -52.97
C GLY A 4 6.88 2.40 -51.55
N PHE A 5 6.57 3.28 -50.60
CA PHE A 5 6.12 2.93 -49.27
C PHE A 5 5.00 3.90 -48.86
N LYS A 6 3.77 3.40 -48.84
CA LYS A 6 2.63 4.08 -48.24
C LYS A 6 2.68 3.72 -46.76
N VAL A 7 3.04 4.66 -45.89
CA VAL A 7 2.94 4.48 -44.44
C VAL A 7 1.44 4.38 -44.13
N VAL A 8 0.96 3.15 -43.96
CA VAL A 8 -0.39 2.90 -43.45
C VAL A 8 -0.29 3.07 -41.94
N SER A 9 -0.54 4.29 -41.46
CA SER A 9 -0.79 4.52 -40.04
C SER A 9 -2.07 3.78 -39.69
N LYS A 10 -1.96 2.61 -39.06
CA LYS A 10 -3.09 2.01 -38.36
C LYS A 10 -3.54 3.02 -37.31
N SER A 11 -4.77 3.50 -37.40
CA SER A 11 -5.42 4.21 -36.30
C SER A 11 -5.27 3.37 -35.03
N PRO A 12 -4.95 3.98 -33.87
CA PRO A 12 -4.72 3.23 -32.65
C PRO A 12 -5.97 2.38 -32.35
N THR A 13 -5.79 1.05 -32.41
CA THR A 13 -6.75 0.10 -31.88
C THR A 13 -7.00 0.41 -30.41
N ALA A 14 -8.25 0.33 -29.97
CA ALA A 14 -8.69 0.65 -28.62
C ALA A 14 -7.75 0.06 -27.57
N LYS A 15 -7.43 0.86 -26.54
CA LYS A 15 -6.53 0.49 -25.43
C LYS A 15 -7.04 -0.78 -24.75
N GLU A 16 -6.38 -1.92 -24.97
CA GLU A 16 -6.46 -3.04 -24.04
C GLU A 16 -5.92 -2.59 -22.67
N GLY A 17 -6.69 -2.79 -21.60
CA GLY A 17 -6.24 -2.59 -20.22
C GLY A 17 -6.42 -1.18 -19.62
N ALA A 18 -7.32 -0.34 -20.14
CA ALA A 18 -7.68 0.89 -19.45
C ALA A 18 -8.49 0.58 -18.17
N PHE A 19 -8.13 1.20 -17.05
CA PHE A 19 -8.89 1.15 -15.80
C PHE A 19 -10.36 1.53 -16.04
N ASP A 20 -11.27 0.70 -15.54
CA ASP A 20 -12.71 0.83 -15.71
C ASP A 20 -13.39 0.64 -14.36
N ILE A 21 -13.90 1.73 -13.80
CA ILE A 21 -14.49 1.77 -12.47
C ILE A 21 -15.76 0.91 -12.39
N GLU A 22 -16.58 0.87 -13.45
CA GLU A 22 -17.84 0.12 -13.46
C GLU A 22 -17.59 -1.38 -13.49
N LYS A 23 -16.58 -1.84 -14.25
CA LYS A 23 -16.15 -3.24 -14.18
C LYS A 23 -15.56 -3.61 -12.82
N THR A 24 -14.86 -2.68 -12.18
CA THR A 24 -14.25 -2.91 -10.87
C THR A 24 -15.30 -3.03 -9.76
N LYS A 25 -16.43 -2.31 -9.87
CA LYS A 25 -17.57 -2.46 -8.95
C LYS A 25 -18.13 -3.89 -8.90
N GLU A 26 -18.08 -4.62 -10.01
CA GLU A 26 -18.51 -6.03 -10.00
C GLU A 26 -17.57 -6.92 -9.18
N LEU A 27 -16.27 -6.61 -9.11
CA LEU A 27 -15.31 -7.33 -8.24
C LEU A 27 -15.56 -7.08 -6.75
N LEU A 28 -16.16 -5.93 -6.43
CA LEU A 28 -16.45 -5.49 -5.07
C LEU A 28 -17.70 -6.17 -4.48
N LYS A 29 -18.64 -6.57 -5.32
CA LYS A 29 -19.95 -7.06 -4.88
C LYS A 29 -19.83 -8.31 -4.00
N GLY A 30 -20.43 -8.23 -2.81
CA GLY A 30 -20.38 -9.30 -1.80
C GLY A 30 -19.07 -9.41 -1.04
N LYS A 31 -18.07 -8.57 -1.35
CA LYS A 31 -16.78 -8.56 -0.65
C LYS A 31 -16.89 -7.88 0.71
N SER A 32 -16.09 -8.34 1.65
CA SER A 32 -16.00 -7.77 2.99
C SER A 32 -14.65 -7.06 3.17
N ILE A 33 -14.69 -5.76 3.44
CA ILE A 33 -13.49 -4.91 3.56
C ILE A 33 -13.37 -4.45 5.01
N VAL A 34 -12.18 -4.62 5.58
CA VAL A 34 -11.85 -4.04 6.89
C VAL A 34 -10.98 -2.82 6.67
N PHE A 35 -11.47 -1.65 7.09
CA PHE A 35 -10.66 -0.45 7.16
C PHE A 35 -9.72 -0.53 8.36
N CYS A 36 -8.42 -0.57 8.09
CA CYS A 36 -7.36 -0.64 9.09
C CYS A 36 -6.80 0.78 9.32
N LEU A 37 -7.21 1.41 10.42
CA LEU A 37 -6.99 2.83 10.70
C LEU A 37 -6.10 2.99 11.95
N PRO A 38 -4.77 3.06 11.82
CA PRO A 38 -3.89 3.39 12.94
C PRO A 38 -3.99 4.88 13.28
N GLY A 39 -4.03 5.21 14.57
CA GLY A 39 -4.08 6.62 15.02
C GLY A 39 -5.34 6.92 15.81
N ARG A 40 -5.45 8.13 16.40
CA ARG A 40 -6.55 8.51 17.32
C ARG A 40 -7.37 9.72 16.86
N GLY A 41 -7.08 10.26 15.68
CA GLY A 41 -7.72 11.46 15.14
C GLY A 41 -7.40 11.61 13.67
N VAL A 42 -8.27 12.33 12.96
CA VAL A 42 -8.21 12.56 11.51
C VAL A 42 -8.67 13.98 11.20
N SER A 43 -8.31 14.52 10.04
CA SER A 43 -8.82 15.82 9.60
C SER A 43 -10.26 15.73 9.06
N TYR A 44 -10.93 16.87 8.90
CA TYR A 44 -12.24 16.92 8.24
C TYR A 44 -12.16 16.52 6.76
N ILE A 45 -11.00 16.67 6.12
CA ILE A 45 -10.79 16.23 4.74
C ILE A 45 -10.82 14.71 4.71
N PHE A 46 -10.02 14.05 5.56
CA PHE A 46 -10.05 12.60 5.72
C PHE A 46 -11.46 12.10 6.03
N LEU A 47 -12.13 12.69 7.02
CA LEU A 47 -13.46 12.23 7.45
C LEU A 47 -14.48 12.28 6.30
N LYS A 48 -14.47 13.33 5.48
CA LYS A 48 -15.36 13.45 4.32
C LYS A 48 -15.06 12.37 3.27
N ASN A 49 -13.79 12.16 2.95
CA ASN A 49 -13.37 11.15 1.99
C ASN A 49 -13.70 9.73 2.47
N PHE A 50 -13.47 9.45 3.76
CA PHE A 50 -13.78 8.18 4.39
C PHE A 50 -15.28 7.89 4.39
N VAL A 51 -16.12 8.85 4.80
CA VAL A 51 -17.58 8.69 4.77
C VAL A 51 -18.09 8.49 3.34
N SER A 52 -17.54 9.24 2.37
CA SER A 52 -17.83 9.05 0.94
C SER A 52 -17.52 7.62 0.49
N LEU A 53 -16.33 7.11 0.85
CA LEU A 53 -15.92 5.75 0.50
C LEU A 53 -16.82 4.70 1.17
N CYS A 54 -17.15 4.85 2.46
CA CYS A 54 -18.07 3.94 3.13
C CYS A 54 -19.43 3.83 2.42
N PHE A 55 -20.03 4.96 2.04
CA PHE A 55 -21.29 4.95 1.28
C PHE A 55 -21.12 4.29 -0.09
N GLU A 56 -20.06 4.62 -0.81
CA GLU A 56 -19.74 4.03 -2.11
C GLU A 56 -19.64 2.50 -2.02
N LEU A 57 -18.89 1.97 -1.05
CA LEU A 57 -18.70 0.52 -0.92
C LEU A 57 -20.00 -0.21 -0.59
N VAL A 58 -20.78 0.31 0.36
CA VAL A 58 -22.05 -0.30 0.77
C VAL A 58 -23.08 -0.23 -0.36
N GLN A 59 -23.17 0.89 -1.07
CA GLN A 59 -24.09 1.04 -2.21
C GLN A 59 -23.77 0.08 -3.36
N ASN A 60 -22.49 -0.28 -3.53
CA ASN A 60 -22.03 -1.26 -4.52
C ASN A 60 -21.98 -2.70 -3.96
N GLY A 61 -22.62 -2.95 -2.81
CA GLY A 61 -22.87 -4.30 -2.31
C GLY A 61 -21.72 -4.95 -1.55
N ALA A 62 -20.73 -4.18 -1.08
CA ALA A 62 -19.73 -4.67 -0.15
C ALA A 62 -20.18 -4.53 1.31
N ASN A 63 -19.65 -5.40 2.16
CA ASN A 63 -19.70 -5.25 3.61
C ASN A 63 -18.45 -4.51 4.08
N ILE A 64 -18.59 -3.62 5.05
CA ILE A 64 -17.47 -2.86 5.61
C ILE A 64 -17.38 -3.06 7.12
N GLN A 65 -16.16 -3.06 7.63
CA GLN A 65 -15.86 -3.05 9.06
C GLN A 65 -14.72 -2.07 9.32
N ILE A 66 -14.62 -1.58 10.56
CA ILE A 66 -13.58 -0.64 10.97
C ILE A 66 -12.77 -1.29 12.08
N ALA A 67 -11.47 -1.38 11.88
CA ALA A 67 -10.49 -1.75 12.88
C ALA A 67 -9.59 -0.53 13.13
N GLN A 68 -9.75 0.10 14.29
CA GLN A 68 -9.03 1.31 14.66
C GLN A 68 -8.44 1.10 16.05
N ASP A 69 -7.15 1.42 16.20
CA ASP A 69 -6.49 1.47 17.50
C ASP A 69 -5.31 2.47 17.44
N TYR A 70 -4.76 2.79 18.61
CA TYR A 70 -3.69 3.73 18.80
C TYR A 70 -2.63 3.22 19.77
N SER A 71 -1.40 3.62 19.50
CA SER A 71 -0.24 3.54 20.37
C SER A 71 0.70 4.70 20.02
N SER A 72 1.49 5.17 20.98
CA SER A 72 2.59 6.10 20.71
C SER A 72 3.73 5.45 19.91
N MET A 73 3.74 4.12 19.81
CA MET A 73 4.67 3.32 19.04
C MET A 73 3.91 2.74 17.82
N VAL A 74 4.25 3.19 16.61
CA VAL A 74 3.48 2.92 15.38
C VAL A 74 3.41 1.43 15.02
N ASN A 75 4.53 0.70 15.13
CA ASN A 75 4.55 -0.76 14.93
C ASN A 75 3.56 -1.48 15.85
N PHE A 76 3.43 -1.01 17.10
CA PHE A 76 2.46 -1.57 18.02
C PHE A 76 1.03 -1.14 17.69
N ALA A 77 0.81 0.10 17.24
CA ALA A 77 -0.50 0.57 16.78
C ALA A 77 -1.03 -0.31 15.64
N ARG A 78 -0.21 -0.58 14.62
CA ARG A 78 -0.60 -1.45 13.49
C ARG A 78 -0.92 -2.89 13.94
N CYS A 79 -0.12 -3.46 14.85
CA CYS A 79 -0.45 -4.78 15.42
C CYS A 79 -1.79 -4.76 16.19
N LYS A 80 -2.07 -3.70 16.96
CA LYS A 80 -3.34 -3.58 17.69
C LYS A 80 -4.55 -3.41 16.77
N VAL A 81 -4.39 -2.71 15.64
CA VAL A 81 -5.43 -2.64 14.58
C VAL A 81 -5.81 -4.04 14.11
N LEU A 82 -4.86 -4.97 14.01
CA LEU A 82 -5.12 -6.39 13.70
C LEU A 82 -5.62 -7.22 14.90
N GLY A 83 -5.94 -6.60 16.03
CA GLY A 83 -6.44 -7.27 17.24
C GLY A 83 -5.38 -8.08 17.97
N ALA A 84 -4.09 -7.79 17.77
CA ALA A 84 -3.00 -8.57 18.34
C ALA A 84 -3.00 -8.58 19.88
N ASN A 85 -2.56 -9.70 20.44
CA ASN A 85 -2.31 -9.83 21.88
C ASN A 85 -1.04 -10.68 22.12
N VAL A 86 -0.10 -10.12 22.90
CA VAL A 86 1.19 -10.77 23.22
C VAL A 86 1.04 -12.17 23.80
N LEU A 87 -0.05 -12.45 24.52
CA LEU A 87 -0.29 -13.74 25.18
C LEU A 87 -0.71 -14.86 24.21
N ARG A 88 -1.00 -14.54 22.95
CA ARG A 88 -1.45 -15.52 21.94
C ARG A 88 -0.30 -16.13 21.13
N GLY A 89 0.93 -15.66 21.35
CA GLY A 89 2.11 -16.16 20.67
C GLY A 89 2.24 -15.72 19.21
N PRO A 90 3.30 -16.19 18.51
CA PRO A 90 3.65 -15.73 17.17
C PRO A 90 2.71 -16.23 16.06
N ASP A 91 1.98 -17.31 16.30
CA ASP A 91 1.08 -17.94 15.31
C ASP A 91 -0.35 -17.35 15.31
N GLN A 92 -0.57 -16.26 16.05
CA GLN A 92 -1.88 -15.61 16.06
C GLN A 92 -2.22 -15.08 14.66
N LEU A 93 -3.51 -15.09 14.34
CA LEU A 93 -4.05 -14.53 13.10
C LEU A 93 -4.68 -13.16 13.39
N PRO A 94 -4.84 -12.29 12.37
CA PRO A 94 -5.65 -11.08 12.49
C PRO A 94 -7.01 -11.37 13.14
N TRP A 95 -7.32 -10.64 14.20
CA TRP A 95 -8.57 -10.76 14.98
C TRP A 95 -8.89 -12.19 15.42
N ASP A 96 -7.87 -12.99 15.72
CA ASP A 96 -7.95 -14.43 16.05
C ASP A 96 -8.61 -15.28 14.96
N GLY A 97 -8.64 -14.81 13.70
CA GLY A 97 -9.35 -15.47 12.61
C GLY A 97 -10.87 -15.46 12.75
N LYS A 98 -11.42 -14.69 13.71
CA LYS A 98 -12.86 -14.61 13.99
C LYS A 98 -13.59 -13.66 13.04
N LEU A 99 -12.85 -12.74 12.43
CA LEU A 99 -13.40 -11.77 11.49
C LEU A 99 -13.41 -12.35 10.08
N ASN A 100 -14.59 -12.35 9.44
CA ASN A 100 -14.72 -12.68 8.03
C ASN A 100 -14.48 -11.43 7.19
N TYR A 101 -13.50 -11.51 6.29
CA TYR A 101 -13.12 -10.43 5.39
C TYR A 101 -12.46 -11.01 4.12
N ASP A 102 -12.45 -10.22 3.04
CA ASP A 102 -11.70 -10.47 1.80
C ASP A 102 -10.47 -9.57 1.71
N TYR A 103 -10.58 -8.32 2.19
CA TYR A 103 -9.54 -7.32 2.09
C TYR A 103 -9.35 -6.52 3.39
N GLN A 104 -8.11 -6.12 3.66
CA GLN A 104 -7.75 -5.07 4.59
C GLN A 104 -7.36 -3.84 3.78
N LEU A 105 -8.00 -2.69 4.02
CA LEU A 105 -7.59 -1.42 3.45
C LEU A 105 -6.93 -0.59 4.53
N TRP A 106 -5.61 -0.47 4.46
CA TRP A 106 -4.80 0.34 5.36
C TRP A 106 -4.78 1.79 4.90
N ILE A 107 -5.13 2.69 5.81
CA ILE A 107 -5.21 4.12 5.55
C ILE A 107 -4.63 4.88 6.74
N ASP A 108 -3.55 5.63 6.51
CA ASP A 108 -3.02 6.54 7.53
C ASP A 108 -3.92 7.79 7.66
N SER A 109 -3.99 8.35 8.87
CA SER A 109 -4.94 9.42 9.23
C SER A 109 -4.77 10.74 8.49
N ASP A 110 -3.64 10.94 7.82
CA ASP A 110 -3.26 12.14 7.06
C ASP A 110 -3.30 11.90 5.54
N ILE A 111 -3.89 10.80 5.08
CA ILE A 111 -4.02 10.50 3.65
C ILE A 111 -5.30 11.10 3.07
N VAL A 112 -5.15 11.76 1.93
CA VAL A 112 -6.24 12.40 1.18
C VAL A 112 -6.49 11.61 -0.10
N PHE A 113 -7.65 10.97 -0.20
CA PHE A 113 -7.99 10.03 -1.26
C PHE A 113 -9.39 10.28 -1.84
N THR A 114 -9.73 9.60 -2.93
CA THR A 114 -11.07 9.61 -3.53
C THR A 114 -11.62 8.18 -3.67
N ASN A 115 -12.90 8.04 -4.01
CA ASN A 115 -13.48 6.74 -4.33
C ASN A 115 -12.72 6.05 -5.48
N GLU A 116 -12.26 6.81 -6.49
CA GLU A 116 -11.45 6.27 -7.60
C GLU A 116 -10.13 5.67 -7.11
N SER A 117 -9.49 6.28 -6.10
CA SER A 117 -8.25 5.75 -5.50
C SER A 117 -8.42 4.32 -4.99
N PHE A 118 -9.59 3.99 -4.43
CA PHE A 118 -9.89 2.63 -3.97
C PHE A 118 -10.08 1.67 -5.15
N TYR A 119 -10.89 2.06 -6.14
CA TYR A 119 -11.14 1.19 -7.29
C TYR A 119 -9.87 0.92 -8.10
N ARG A 120 -8.94 1.86 -8.19
CA ARG A 120 -7.65 1.63 -8.87
C ARG A 120 -6.85 0.50 -8.24
N VAL A 121 -6.72 0.49 -6.92
CA VAL A 121 -5.99 -0.58 -6.22
C VAL A 121 -6.74 -1.91 -6.26
N LEU A 122 -8.08 -1.89 -6.16
CA LEU A 122 -8.90 -3.09 -6.30
C LEU A 122 -8.80 -3.71 -7.70
N ALA A 123 -8.79 -2.87 -8.75
CA ALA A 123 -8.73 -3.31 -10.15
C ALA A 123 -7.43 -4.04 -10.51
N MET A 124 -6.36 -3.87 -9.73
CA MET A 124 -5.11 -4.60 -9.95
C MET A 124 -5.25 -6.11 -9.64
N ASP A 125 -6.19 -6.47 -8.76
CA ASP A 125 -6.46 -7.85 -8.34
C ASP A 125 -5.20 -8.59 -7.81
N LYS A 126 -4.36 -7.89 -7.05
CA LYS A 126 -3.12 -8.42 -6.46
C LYS A 126 -3.28 -8.70 -4.96
N ASP A 127 -2.40 -9.53 -4.42
CA ASP A 127 -2.38 -9.85 -2.98
C ASP A 127 -2.05 -8.62 -2.13
N ILE A 128 -1.11 -7.80 -2.61
CA ILE A 128 -0.76 -6.51 -2.03
C ILE A 128 -0.79 -5.46 -3.14
N ALA A 129 -1.68 -4.48 -2.99
CA ALA A 129 -2.01 -3.48 -4.01
C ALA A 129 -2.07 -2.08 -3.39
N GLY A 130 -1.17 -1.19 -3.81
CA GLY A 130 -1.03 0.15 -3.25
C GLY A 130 -1.20 1.27 -4.26
N GLY A 131 -1.50 2.45 -3.72
CA GLY A 131 -1.26 3.72 -4.39
C GLY A 131 0.05 4.31 -3.90
N TRP A 132 0.32 5.56 -4.28
CA TRP A 132 1.51 6.27 -3.82
C TRP A 132 1.19 7.70 -3.41
N TYR A 133 2.02 8.25 -2.55
CA TYR A 133 1.97 9.64 -2.12
C TYR A 133 3.38 10.22 -2.07
N ALA A 134 3.47 11.55 -2.13
CA ALA A 134 4.75 12.23 -1.92
C ALA A 134 5.11 12.19 -0.43
N THR A 135 6.39 12.00 -0.12
CA THR A 135 6.87 12.17 1.26
C THR A 135 6.90 13.67 1.61
N GLU A 136 7.25 13.99 2.85
CA GLU A 136 7.27 15.38 3.35
C GLU A 136 8.23 16.30 2.58
N ASP A 137 9.26 15.75 1.93
CA ASP A 137 10.20 16.53 1.11
C ASP A 137 9.59 17.03 -0.22
N GLY A 138 8.42 16.49 -0.61
CA GLY A 138 7.71 16.81 -1.85
C GLY A 138 8.37 16.29 -3.14
N LYS A 139 9.47 15.52 -3.06
CA LYS A 139 10.29 15.04 -4.17
C LYS A 139 10.32 13.53 -4.27
N THR A 140 10.43 12.85 -3.14
CA THR A 140 10.41 11.38 -3.05
C THR A 140 8.99 10.88 -2.82
N THR A 141 8.76 9.60 -3.08
CA THR A 141 7.45 8.97 -2.90
C THR A 141 7.46 7.94 -1.77
N SER A 142 6.28 7.50 -1.36
CA SER A 142 6.07 6.40 -0.42
C SER A 142 6.50 5.03 -0.94
N CYS A 143 7.09 4.95 -2.13
CA CYS A 143 7.49 3.72 -2.79
C CYS A 143 9.00 3.72 -3.03
N ALA A 144 9.66 2.58 -2.83
CA ALA A 144 11.09 2.47 -3.05
C ALA A 144 11.52 1.07 -3.49
N HIS A 145 12.74 1.02 -4.00
CA HIS A 145 13.47 -0.21 -4.28
C HIS A 145 14.67 -0.34 -3.34
N TRP A 146 15.08 -1.57 -3.04
CA TRP A 146 16.30 -1.79 -2.26
C TRP A 146 17.53 -1.30 -3.00
N LEU A 147 18.46 -0.70 -2.26
CA LEU A 147 19.79 -0.40 -2.75
C LEU A 147 20.74 -1.56 -2.40
N GLU A 148 21.67 -1.82 -3.31
CA GLU A 148 22.84 -2.66 -3.01
C GLU A 148 23.79 -1.91 -2.06
N GLU A 149 24.65 -2.64 -1.33
CA GLU A 149 25.53 -2.07 -0.27
C GLU A 149 26.44 -0.93 -0.79
N ASP A 150 26.93 -1.03 -2.02
CA ASP A 150 27.81 -0.01 -2.60
C ASP A 150 27.07 1.32 -2.83
N ASP A 151 25.82 1.26 -3.29
CA ASP A 151 24.98 2.45 -3.52
C ASP A 151 24.52 3.09 -2.19
N PHE A 152 24.42 2.30 -1.11
CA PHE A 152 24.10 2.80 0.22
C PHE A 152 25.18 3.74 0.77
N LYS A 153 26.46 3.35 0.64
CA LYS A 153 27.60 4.13 1.18
C LYS A 153 27.70 5.52 0.55
N GLU A 154 27.26 5.66 -0.70
CA GLU A 154 27.27 6.94 -1.42
C GLU A 154 26.03 7.80 -1.13
N ASN A 155 24.85 7.19 -0.97
CA ASN A 155 23.57 7.92 -0.83
C ASN A 155 23.14 8.19 0.62
N GLY A 156 23.71 7.50 1.62
CA GLY A 156 23.41 7.70 3.04
C GLY A 156 22.00 7.28 3.47
N GLY A 157 21.33 6.44 2.67
CA GLY A 157 20.00 5.91 2.94
C GLY A 157 19.82 4.51 2.34
N VAL A 158 19.05 3.65 3.02
CA VAL A 158 18.86 2.21 2.73
C VAL A 158 18.00 1.89 1.50
N MET A 159 17.32 2.89 0.92
CA MET A 159 16.38 2.66 -0.18
C MET A 159 16.47 3.74 -1.26
N ASN A 160 16.21 3.31 -2.49
CA ASN A 160 16.05 4.18 -3.64
C ASN A 160 14.57 4.52 -3.82
N HIS A 161 14.13 5.62 -3.24
CA HIS A 161 12.76 6.08 -3.38
C HIS A 161 12.46 6.45 -4.84
N GLU A 162 11.31 6.00 -5.34
CA GLU A 162 10.77 6.50 -6.61
C GLU A 162 10.56 8.01 -6.48
N MET A 163 11.08 8.76 -7.46
CA MET A 163 10.92 10.22 -7.51
C MET A 163 9.54 10.58 -8.06
N VAL A 164 8.93 11.63 -7.52
CA VAL A 164 7.61 12.13 -7.98
C VAL A 164 7.62 12.38 -9.50
N ASP A 165 8.68 13.00 -10.04
CA ASP A 165 8.81 13.28 -11.47
C ASP A 165 9.02 12.03 -12.35
N GLY A 166 9.41 10.91 -11.74
CA GLY A 166 9.57 9.62 -12.39
C GLY A 166 8.26 8.84 -12.43
N ILE A 167 7.66 8.61 -11.25
CA ILE A 167 6.47 7.76 -11.11
C ILE A 167 5.28 8.28 -11.92
N VAL A 168 5.11 9.61 -12.02
CA VAL A 168 4.02 10.24 -12.79
C VAL A 168 4.10 9.98 -14.31
N LYS A 169 5.26 9.53 -14.81
CA LYS A 169 5.45 9.16 -16.23
C LYS A 169 5.05 7.71 -16.50
N ARG A 170 4.97 6.87 -15.45
CA ARG A 170 4.53 5.48 -15.58
C ARG A 170 3.03 5.43 -15.88
N ARG A 171 2.60 4.37 -16.57
CA ARG A 171 1.20 4.18 -17.02
C ARG A 171 0.63 2.81 -16.65
N LYS A 172 1.49 1.86 -16.29
CA LYS A 172 1.13 0.50 -15.94
C LYS A 172 1.55 0.22 -14.50
N PRO A 173 0.79 -0.60 -13.77
CA PRO A 173 1.23 -1.10 -12.47
C PRO A 173 2.61 -1.73 -12.54
N PHE A 174 3.36 -1.59 -11.45
CA PHE A 174 4.72 -2.12 -11.31
C PHE A 174 4.94 -2.58 -9.87
N THR A 175 5.95 -3.42 -9.68
CA THR A 175 6.33 -3.92 -8.35
C THR A 175 7.35 -3.02 -7.70
N VAL A 176 7.34 -2.98 -6.37
CA VAL A 176 8.29 -2.25 -5.52
C VAL A 176 8.72 -3.14 -4.37
N ASP A 177 9.85 -2.79 -3.74
CA ASP A 177 10.33 -3.54 -2.57
C ASP A 177 9.85 -2.92 -1.24
N TYR A 178 9.41 -1.67 -1.31
CA TYR A 178 8.83 -0.94 -0.19
C TYR A 178 7.64 -0.11 -0.65
N SER A 179 6.57 -0.16 0.14
CA SER A 179 5.47 0.79 0.11
C SER A 179 5.11 1.20 1.53
N GLY A 180 4.94 2.50 1.75
CA GLY A 180 4.30 3.00 2.96
C GLY A 180 2.86 2.50 3.07
N PHE A 181 2.37 2.35 4.30
CA PHE A 181 1.04 1.81 4.58
C PHE A 181 -0.10 2.83 4.51
N GLY A 182 0.18 4.07 4.09
CA GLY A 182 -0.83 5.12 4.01
C GLY A 182 -1.98 4.82 3.04
N TRP A 183 -1.76 4.01 2.01
CA TRP A 183 -2.80 3.58 1.09
C TRP A 183 -2.50 2.21 0.47
N LEU A 184 -2.82 1.15 1.21
CA LEU A 184 -2.47 -0.22 0.84
C LEU A 184 -3.65 -1.18 1.04
N LEU A 185 -4.06 -1.86 -0.03
CA LEU A 185 -5.08 -2.91 -0.03
C LEU A 185 -4.38 -4.27 0.02
N ILE A 186 -4.69 -5.07 1.04
CA ILE A 186 -4.08 -6.37 1.28
C ILE A 186 -5.18 -7.43 1.29
N LYS A 187 -5.04 -8.48 0.48
CA LYS A 187 -5.96 -9.63 0.46
C LYS A 187 -5.80 -10.47 1.72
N LYS A 188 -6.91 -11.05 2.17
CA LYS A 188 -6.89 -12.14 3.15
C LYS A 188 -5.99 -13.27 2.63
N GLY A 189 -5.14 -13.79 3.51
CA GLY A 189 -4.13 -14.79 3.18
C GLY A 189 -2.71 -14.28 3.35
N VAL A 190 -2.46 -12.97 3.17
CA VAL A 190 -1.13 -12.38 3.35
C VAL A 190 -0.72 -12.39 4.82
N PHE A 191 -1.50 -11.77 5.71
CA PHE A 191 -1.21 -11.79 7.15
C PHE A 191 -1.41 -13.17 7.80
N GLU A 192 -2.20 -14.04 7.17
CA GLU A 192 -2.37 -15.43 7.60
C GLU A 192 -1.31 -16.39 7.05
N HIS A 193 -0.38 -15.91 6.22
CA HIS A 193 0.67 -16.74 5.66
C HIS A 193 1.57 -17.30 6.77
N GLN A 194 2.06 -18.54 6.60
CA GLN A 194 2.82 -19.23 7.66
C GLN A 194 4.10 -18.50 8.05
N GLU A 195 4.74 -17.81 7.12
CA GLU A 195 5.94 -17.00 7.36
C GLU A 195 5.65 -15.59 7.92
N MET A 196 4.40 -15.13 7.86
CA MET A 196 3.99 -13.81 8.35
C MET A 196 3.57 -13.90 9.83
N LYS A 197 4.55 -14.06 10.72
CA LYS A 197 4.33 -14.23 12.15
C LYS A 197 4.11 -12.92 12.91
N TYR A 198 3.32 -12.98 13.98
CA TYR A 198 3.29 -11.91 14.97
C TYR A 198 4.64 -11.79 15.70
N PRO A 199 5.13 -10.57 15.97
CA PRO A 199 4.58 -9.26 15.60
C PRO A 199 4.82 -8.86 14.13
N TRP A 200 3.75 -8.71 13.35
CA TRP A 200 3.79 -8.45 11.90
C TRP A 200 4.48 -7.15 11.45
N PHE A 201 4.70 -6.24 12.39
CA PHE A 201 5.26 -4.91 12.15
C PHE A 201 6.49 -4.67 13.03
N ALA A 202 7.11 -5.71 13.60
CA ALA A 202 8.30 -5.52 14.41
C ALA A 202 9.46 -4.96 13.57
N PRO A 203 10.10 -3.85 13.99
CA PRO A 203 11.31 -3.35 13.36
C PRO A 203 12.38 -4.45 13.26
N GLN A 204 13.03 -4.56 12.11
CA GLN A 204 14.14 -5.48 11.90
C GLN A 204 15.48 -4.72 11.93
N MET A 205 16.49 -5.37 12.50
CA MET A 205 17.88 -4.90 12.37
C MET A 205 18.36 -5.18 10.95
N GLN A 206 18.93 -4.17 10.31
CA GLN A 206 19.60 -4.28 9.03
C GLN A 206 21.09 -4.20 9.29
N VAL A 207 21.79 -5.31 9.05
CA VAL A 207 23.24 -5.40 9.15
C VAL A 207 23.76 -5.62 7.74
N PHE A 208 24.64 -4.72 7.27
CA PHE A 208 25.26 -4.82 5.95
C PHE A 208 26.35 -5.90 5.95
N ASP A 209 26.76 -6.39 4.77
CA ASP A 209 27.64 -7.57 4.67
C ASP A 209 29.02 -7.32 5.30
N SER A 210 29.49 -6.07 5.27
CA SER A 210 30.71 -5.64 5.95
C SER A 210 30.62 -5.72 7.49
N GLY A 211 29.42 -5.71 8.07
CA GLY A 211 29.19 -5.66 9.52
C GLY A 211 29.59 -4.34 10.19
N GLU A 212 30.16 -3.39 9.44
CA GLU A 212 30.60 -2.08 9.95
C GLU A 212 29.45 -1.09 10.09
N VAL A 213 28.35 -1.34 9.36
CA VAL A 213 27.15 -0.51 9.38
C VAL A 213 25.96 -1.36 9.81
N GLN A 214 25.17 -0.81 10.73
CA GLN A 214 23.87 -1.35 11.11
C GLN A 214 22.85 -0.21 11.20
N ASP A 215 21.61 -0.51 10.82
CA ASP A 215 20.46 0.38 10.97
C ASP A 215 19.24 -0.43 11.44
N MET A 216 18.18 0.24 11.84
CA MET A 216 16.89 -0.38 12.15
C MET A 216 15.85 0.14 11.16
N CYS A 217 15.18 -0.76 10.45
CA CYS A 217 14.16 -0.34 9.52
C CYS A 217 12.82 -0.04 10.20
N GLY A 218 12.03 0.82 9.56
CA GLY A 218 10.67 1.13 9.99
C GLY A 218 9.74 -0.09 9.97
N GLU A 219 8.55 0.08 10.55
CA GLU A 219 7.55 -0.98 10.66
C GLU A 219 6.97 -1.39 9.30
N ASP A 220 6.75 -0.41 8.42
CA ASP A 220 6.24 -0.64 7.06
C ASP A 220 7.28 -1.41 6.24
N VAL A 221 8.56 -1.06 6.42
CA VAL A 221 9.70 -1.74 5.78
C VAL A 221 9.80 -3.18 6.21
N SER A 222 9.67 -3.43 7.52
CA SER A 222 9.74 -4.76 8.10
C SER A 222 8.64 -5.67 7.56
N PHE A 223 7.41 -5.16 7.45
CA PHE A 223 6.32 -5.89 6.81
C PHE A 223 6.64 -6.20 5.34
N CYS A 224 7.12 -5.22 4.57
CA CYS A 224 7.41 -5.41 3.14
C CYS A 224 8.48 -6.49 2.93
N LEU A 225 9.53 -6.46 3.75
CA LEU A 225 10.59 -7.48 3.74
C LEU A 225 10.03 -8.88 4.00
N ASP A 226 9.19 -9.03 5.03
CA ASP A 226 8.64 -10.35 5.37
C ASP A 226 7.63 -10.83 4.33
N ALA A 227 6.84 -9.93 3.74
CA ALA A 227 5.94 -10.25 2.63
C ALA A 227 6.71 -10.75 1.40
N ILE A 228 7.82 -10.10 1.04
CA ILE A 228 8.68 -10.51 -0.08
C ILE A 228 9.35 -11.86 0.21
N LYS A 229 9.88 -12.05 1.43
CA LYS A 229 10.43 -13.36 1.87
C LYS A 229 9.39 -14.47 1.82
N ALA A 230 8.13 -14.16 2.13
CA ALA A 230 6.99 -15.06 2.01
C ALA A 230 6.54 -15.31 0.56
N GLY A 231 7.15 -14.65 -0.43
CA GLY A 231 6.88 -14.84 -1.85
C GLY A 231 5.81 -13.93 -2.44
N TYR A 232 5.38 -12.88 -1.73
CA TYR A 232 4.45 -11.89 -2.24
C TYR A 232 5.17 -10.76 -2.98
N GLU A 233 4.50 -10.24 -4.01
CA GLU A 233 4.90 -9.01 -4.68
C GLU A 233 4.03 -7.84 -4.22
N ILE A 234 4.64 -6.67 -4.04
CA ILE A 234 3.94 -5.43 -3.70
C ILE A 234 3.72 -4.63 -4.97
N TRP A 235 2.46 -4.49 -5.39
CA TRP A 235 2.10 -3.83 -6.64
C TRP A 235 1.59 -2.40 -6.41
N ILE A 236 2.07 -1.45 -7.21
CA ILE A 236 1.66 -0.04 -7.15
C ILE A 236 1.01 0.37 -8.47
N ASP A 237 -0.19 0.98 -8.42
CA ASP A 237 -0.74 1.70 -9.57
C ASP A 237 -0.14 3.12 -9.62
N PRO A 238 0.72 3.45 -10.60
CA PRO A 238 1.31 4.78 -10.71
C PRO A 238 0.28 5.88 -11.00
N GLN A 239 -0.94 5.53 -11.42
CA GLN A 239 -2.02 6.49 -11.62
C GLN A 239 -2.87 6.68 -10.35
N CYS A 240 -2.66 5.87 -9.31
CA CYS A 240 -3.31 6.01 -8.01
C CYS A 240 -2.47 6.89 -7.05
N ARG A 241 -2.39 8.19 -7.35
CA ARG A 241 -1.78 9.16 -6.45
C ARG A 241 -2.77 9.60 -5.38
N VAL A 242 -2.42 9.46 -4.11
CA VAL A 242 -3.13 10.05 -2.96
C VAL A 242 -2.33 11.23 -2.39
N GLY A 243 -3.01 12.11 -1.66
CA GLY A 243 -2.40 13.23 -0.96
C GLY A 243 -1.89 12.82 0.42
N HIS A 244 -0.87 13.54 0.91
CA HIS A 244 -0.27 13.37 2.23
C HIS A 244 -0.30 14.71 2.94
N GLU A 245 -1.27 14.85 3.85
CA GLU A 245 -1.54 16.09 4.57
C GLU A 245 -0.49 16.29 5.67
N LYS A 246 0.14 17.48 5.72
CA LYS A 246 1.06 17.85 6.80
C LYS A 246 0.61 19.14 7.48
N THR A 247 0.46 19.07 8.79
CA THR A 247 0.08 20.22 9.61
C THR A 247 1.32 21.05 9.93
N ARG A 248 1.22 22.38 9.79
CA ARG A 248 2.26 23.33 10.22
C ARG A 248 1.71 24.22 11.32
N ILE A 249 2.47 24.40 12.39
CA ILE A 249 2.18 25.38 13.45
C ILE A 249 2.86 26.69 13.06
N ILE A 250 2.13 27.80 13.15
CA ILE A 250 2.63 29.16 12.87
C ILE A 250 3.00 29.83 14.19
#